data_AF-A0A0M3QFQ3-F1
#
_entry.id   AF-A0A0M3QFQ3-F1
#
_cell.length_a   1.000
_cell.length_b   1.000
_cell.length_c   1.000
_cell.angle_alpha   90.00
_cell.angle_beta   90.00
_cell.angle_gamma   90.00
#
_symmetry.space_group_name_H-M   'P 1'
#
loop_
_entity.id
_entity.type
_entity.pdbx_description
1 polymer ?
#
loop_
_entity_poly.entity_id
_entity_poly.type
_entity_poly.pdbx_seq_one_letter_code
_entity_poly.pdbx_strand_id
1 'polypeptide(L)'
;MTTKIRILLLLLAVAFFGATACQKESSVATQGTIKANQAYLNHFGEPPVPEKGECFARVGFYPLKGSTGKVAAMPFFLFRQEDQLPLLLERLAGNEAGYLSRNQLFNPFPPGSSVRLVSQTGGTVDLDISLKESPSAESVAAMAASLTETATQFEGIERVRIAVNGASLPGMPEGGFAHDAGRVESPGLPTLLLVVGAWEKGAQDPEEILADFDRPVKIESFSLMDASGQKIRGDYFTSAFDMAVIIHPENPSAIRKGMTLRAEWRVVDRLGRKGEGAGNFTLERHDHAEGF
;
A
#
# COMPACT_ATOMS: atom_id res chain seq x y z
N MET A 1 -38.74 -53.49 51.16
CA MET A 1 -39.39 -53.10 49.89
C MET A 1 -40.42 -52.04 50.26
N THR A 2 -40.27 -50.73 50.03
CA THR A 2 -40.39 -50.03 48.74
C THR A 2 -40.10 -48.52 48.89
N THR A 3 -39.08 -48.08 49.66
CA THR A 3 -38.88 -46.62 49.84
C THR A 3 -37.43 -46.15 49.97
N LYS A 4 -36.44 -46.99 49.62
CA LYS A 4 -35.00 -46.60 49.65
C LYS A 4 -34.29 -46.67 48.28
N ILE A 5 -35.02 -46.99 47.20
CA ILE A 5 -34.44 -47.19 45.85
C ILE A 5 -34.72 -46.00 44.91
N ARG A 6 -35.45 -44.96 45.35
CA ARG A 6 -35.74 -43.77 44.50
C ARG A 6 -34.86 -42.55 44.76
N ILE A 7 -34.07 -42.53 45.82
CA ILE A 7 -33.18 -41.39 46.14
C ILE A 7 -31.77 -41.58 45.55
N LEU A 8 -31.35 -42.82 45.25
CA LEU A 8 -30.04 -43.10 44.66
C LEU A 8 -29.96 -42.86 43.14
N LEU A 9 -31.11 -42.81 42.45
CA LEU A 9 -31.17 -42.56 41.00
C LEU A 9 -31.29 -41.08 40.62
N LEU A 10 -31.58 -40.18 41.57
CA LEU A 10 -31.65 -38.74 41.29
C LEU A 10 -30.32 -38.00 41.56
N LEU A 11 -29.41 -38.58 42.34
CA LEU A 11 -28.07 -38.03 42.59
C LEU A 11 -27.00 -38.51 41.59
N LEU A 12 -27.29 -39.54 40.78
CA LEU A 12 -26.40 -40.02 39.72
C LEU A 12 -26.70 -39.37 38.35
N ALA A 13 -27.85 -38.70 38.19
CA ALA A 13 -28.26 -38.07 36.93
C ALA A 13 -27.84 -36.59 36.79
N VAL A 14 -27.32 -35.96 37.85
CA VAL A 14 -26.82 -34.56 37.82
C VAL A 14 -25.28 -34.51 37.77
N ALA A 15 -24.60 -35.64 37.95
CA ALA A 15 -23.13 -35.72 37.91
C ALA A 15 -22.55 -36.03 36.52
N PHE A 16 -23.36 -36.11 35.46
CA PHE A 16 -22.92 -36.49 34.11
C PHE A 16 -23.08 -35.40 33.03
N PHE A 17 -23.40 -34.16 33.41
CA PHE A 17 -23.54 -33.02 32.49
C PHE A 17 -22.43 -31.95 32.64
N GLY A 18 -21.28 -32.32 33.23
CA GLY A 18 -20.25 -31.36 33.63
C GLY A 18 -18.88 -31.48 32.97
N ALA A 19 -18.71 -32.17 31.82
CA ALA A 19 -17.38 -32.33 31.22
C ALA A 19 -17.34 -32.39 29.68
N THR A 20 -18.27 -31.73 28.98
CA THR A 20 -18.02 -31.26 27.61
C THR A 20 -17.78 -29.76 27.61
N ALA A 21 -16.87 -29.30 28.47
CA ALA A 21 -16.13 -28.10 28.17
C ALA A 21 -15.36 -28.41 26.89
N CYS A 22 -15.90 -27.97 25.75
CA CYS A 22 -15.12 -27.78 24.54
C CYS A 22 -13.88 -26.98 24.96
N GLN A 23 -12.75 -27.67 25.15
CA GLN A 23 -11.47 -27.05 24.92
C GLN A 23 -11.52 -26.63 23.47
N LYS A 24 -11.95 -25.38 23.26
CA LYS A 24 -11.67 -24.65 22.04
C LYS A 24 -10.15 -24.68 21.99
N GLU A 25 -9.61 -25.62 21.20
CA GLU A 25 -8.21 -25.60 20.82
C GLU A 25 -7.93 -24.14 20.49
N SER A 26 -7.07 -23.53 21.31
CA SER A 26 -6.49 -22.25 20.94
C SER A 26 -5.72 -22.56 19.67
N SER A 27 -6.38 -22.36 18.53
CA SER A 27 -5.71 -22.39 17.25
C SER A 27 -4.55 -21.41 17.42
N VAL A 28 -3.33 -21.92 17.30
CA VAL A 28 -2.15 -21.08 17.19
C VAL A 28 -2.53 -20.08 16.11
N ALA A 29 -2.67 -18.81 16.48
CA ALA A 29 -3.10 -17.78 15.55
C ALA A 29 -2.08 -17.82 14.41
N THR A 30 -2.50 -18.30 13.24
CA THR A 30 -1.62 -18.43 12.09
C THR A 30 -1.18 -17.01 11.75
N GLN A 31 0.11 -16.74 11.92
CA GLN A 31 0.70 -15.46 11.58
C GLN A 31 0.33 -15.11 10.13
N GLY A 32 0.02 -13.85 9.88
CA GLY A 32 -0.33 -13.38 8.55
C GLY A 32 0.81 -13.58 7.56
N THR A 33 0.47 -13.59 6.27
CA THR A 33 1.45 -13.83 5.19
C THR A 33 1.37 -12.75 4.11
N ILE A 34 2.53 -12.34 3.60
CA ILE A 34 2.63 -11.48 2.43
C ILE A 34 3.37 -12.23 1.33
N LYS A 35 2.68 -12.49 0.22
CA LYS A 35 3.23 -13.13 -0.97
C LYS A 35 3.78 -12.07 -1.92
N ALA A 36 5.07 -11.81 -1.88
CA ALA A 36 5.76 -10.91 -2.82
C ALA A 36 6.08 -11.62 -4.15
N ASN A 37 6.05 -10.87 -5.26
CA ASN A 37 6.61 -11.34 -6.53
C ASN A 37 8.07 -10.91 -6.67
N GLN A 38 8.75 -11.40 -7.71
CA GLN A 38 10.16 -11.09 -7.93
C GLN A 38 10.42 -9.59 -8.12
N ALA A 39 9.54 -8.87 -8.81
CA ALA A 39 9.69 -7.43 -8.98
C ALA A 39 9.69 -6.69 -7.64
N TYR A 40 8.78 -7.03 -6.74
CA TYR A 40 8.75 -6.44 -5.40
C TYR A 40 10.04 -6.73 -4.63
N LEU A 41 10.47 -7.99 -4.60
CA LEU A 41 11.69 -8.41 -3.89
C LEU A 41 12.93 -7.66 -4.42
N ASN A 42 13.03 -7.49 -5.74
CA ASN A 42 14.15 -6.78 -6.37
C ASN A 42 14.23 -5.31 -5.95
N HIS A 43 13.10 -4.63 -5.76
CA HIS A 43 13.06 -3.19 -5.47
C HIS A 43 13.00 -2.86 -3.99
N PHE A 44 12.38 -3.72 -3.19
CA PHE A 44 12.02 -3.44 -1.80
C PHE A 44 12.52 -4.46 -0.80
N GLY A 45 12.92 -5.67 -1.22
CA GLY A 45 13.32 -6.76 -0.33
C GLY A 45 12.13 -7.56 0.23
N GLU A 46 12.38 -8.36 1.25
CA GLU A 46 11.35 -9.18 1.89
C GLU A 46 10.25 -8.29 2.52
N PRO A 47 8.96 -8.57 2.27
CA PRO A 47 7.88 -7.79 2.86
C PRO A 47 7.84 -7.95 4.39
N PRO A 48 7.19 -7.02 5.11
CA PRO A 48 6.92 -7.16 6.53
C PRO A 48 6.01 -8.37 6.82
N VAL A 49 5.97 -8.80 8.07
CA VAL A 49 5.16 -9.96 8.49
C VAL A 49 3.94 -9.47 9.29
N PRO A 50 2.73 -9.49 8.71
CA PRO A 50 1.54 -9.01 9.39
C PRO A 50 1.07 -10.00 10.47
N GLU A 51 0.29 -9.51 11.42
CA GLU A 51 -0.23 -10.35 12.50
C GLU A 51 -1.22 -11.42 12.00
N LYS A 52 -2.05 -11.08 11.01
CA LYS A 52 -3.10 -11.95 10.48
C LYS A 52 -3.40 -11.67 9.00
N GLY A 53 -4.08 -12.63 8.37
CA GLY A 53 -4.57 -12.52 7.00
C GLY A 53 -3.53 -12.83 5.94
N GLU A 54 -3.93 -12.69 4.68
CA GLU A 54 -3.08 -12.88 3.52
C GLU A 54 -3.08 -11.60 2.67
N CYS A 55 -1.91 -11.22 2.18
CA CYS A 55 -1.71 -10.08 1.31
C CYS A 55 -0.69 -10.42 0.20
N PHE A 56 -0.72 -9.66 -0.88
CA PHE A 56 0.14 -9.83 -2.03
C PHE A 56 0.89 -8.52 -2.30
N ALA A 57 2.22 -8.58 -2.24
CA ALA A 57 3.09 -7.43 -2.46
C ALA A 57 3.51 -7.35 -3.94
N ARG A 58 3.15 -6.25 -4.60
CA ARG A 58 3.37 -5.97 -6.03
C ARG A 58 4.00 -4.59 -6.23
N VAL A 59 4.37 -4.27 -7.46
CA VAL A 59 4.99 -2.99 -7.81
C VAL A 59 4.14 -2.22 -8.81
N GLY A 60 3.71 -1.01 -8.47
CA GLY A 60 3.24 -0.06 -9.48
C GLY A 60 4.42 0.76 -9.98
N PHE A 61 4.55 0.93 -11.29
CA PHE A 61 5.62 1.76 -11.85
C PHE A 61 5.09 3.12 -12.25
N TYR A 62 5.60 4.18 -11.63
CA TYR A 62 5.22 5.55 -11.93
C TYR A 62 6.33 6.31 -12.66
N PRO A 63 6.00 7.11 -13.68
CA PRO A 63 6.94 7.99 -14.37
C PRO A 63 7.65 8.99 -13.45
N LEU A 64 8.92 9.24 -13.74
CA LEU A 64 9.74 10.25 -13.07
C LEU A 64 9.62 11.62 -13.75
N LYS A 65 9.42 12.67 -12.96
CA LYS A 65 9.42 14.06 -13.42
C LYS A 65 10.80 14.42 -14.00
N GLY A 66 10.81 15.02 -15.18
CA GLY A 66 12.03 15.46 -15.85
C GLY A 66 12.91 14.34 -16.44
N SER A 67 12.47 13.08 -16.38
CA SER A 67 13.19 11.94 -16.96
C SER A 67 12.28 11.17 -17.93
N THR A 68 12.26 11.60 -19.19
CA THR A 68 11.37 11.03 -20.21
C THR A 68 11.56 9.52 -20.35
N GLY A 69 10.45 8.79 -20.25
CA GLY A 69 10.43 7.34 -20.40
C GLY A 69 10.93 6.56 -19.17
N LYS A 70 11.50 7.21 -18.15
CA LYS A 70 11.94 6.53 -16.92
C LYS A 70 10.80 6.40 -15.93
N VAL A 71 10.76 5.27 -15.24
CA VAL A 71 9.80 4.98 -14.18
C VAL A 71 10.51 4.55 -12.90
N ALA A 72 9.85 4.72 -11.76
CA ALA A 72 10.30 4.18 -10.49
C ALA A 72 9.25 3.23 -9.90
N ALA A 73 9.73 2.24 -9.17
CA ALA A 73 8.90 1.29 -8.44
C ALA A 73 8.23 1.95 -7.23
N MET A 74 6.95 1.62 -7.00
CA MET A 74 6.18 1.96 -5.81
C MET A 74 5.52 0.68 -5.26
N PRO A 75 5.58 0.41 -3.95
CA PRO A 75 5.06 -0.83 -3.40
C PRO A 75 3.53 -0.78 -3.27
N PHE A 76 2.85 -1.87 -3.65
CA PHE A 76 1.41 -2.06 -3.47
C PHE A 76 1.14 -3.34 -2.68
N PHE A 77 0.23 -3.23 -1.72
CA PHE A 77 -0.31 -4.35 -0.95
C PHE A 77 -1.75 -4.61 -1.39
N LEU A 78 -1.99 -5.80 -1.93
CA LEU A 78 -3.29 -6.25 -2.46
C LEU A 78 -3.85 -7.35 -1.56
N PHE A 79 -5.16 -7.30 -1.28
CA PHE A 79 -5.83 -8.24 -0.37
C PHE A 79 -6.64 -9.30 -1.10
N ARG A 80 -6.36 -9.52 -2.38
CA ARG A 80 -6.99 -10.56 -3.19
C ARG A 80 -5.97 -11.31 -4.04
N GLN A 81 -6.14 -12.62 -4.14
CA GLN A 81 -5.26 -13.48 -4.93
C GLN A 81 -5.52 -13.35 -6.44
N GLU A 82 -6.80 -13.27 -6.81
CA GLU A 82 -7.25 -13.18 -8.18
C GLU A 82 -7.28 -11.72 -8.66
N ASP A 83 -7.23 -11.52 -9.98
CA ASP A 83 -7.38 -10.20 -10.62
C ASP A 83 -6.44 -9.11 -10.07
N GLN A 84 -5.21 -9.50 -9.72
CA GLN A 84 -4.20 -8.58 -9.18
C GLN A 84 -3.74 -7.56 -10.21
N LEU A 85 -3.52 -7.99 -11.46
CA LEU A 85 -3.16 -7.07 -12.54
C LEU A 85 -4.28 -6.04 -12.78
N PRO A 86 -5.56 -6.43 -13.02
CA PRO A 86 -6.66 -5.47 -13.10
C PRO A 86 -6.74 -4.51 -11.91
N LEU A 87 -6.56 -5.00 -10.67
CA LEU A 87 -6.59 -4.14 -9.47
C LEU A 87 -5.48 -3.08 -9.50
N LEU A 88 -4.28 -3.51 -9.90
CA LEU A 88 -3.12 -2.63 -9.93
C LEU A 88 -3.23 -1.59 -11.04
N LEU A 89 -3.76 -1.97 -12.20
CA LEU A 89 -4.07 -1.05 -13.30
C LEU A 89 -5.10 0.01 -12.91
N GLU A 90 -6.14 -0.39 -12.17
CA GLU A 90 -7.14 0.54 -11.61
C GLU A 90 -6.49 1.54 -10.64
N ARG A 91 -5.63 1.06 -9.72
CA ARG A 91 -4.92 1.93 -8.78
C ARG A 91 -3.95 2.89 -9.48
N LEU A 92 -3.22 2.42 -10.49
CA LEU A 92 -2.33 3.28 -11.29
C LEU A 92 -3.10 4.41 -11.99
N ALA A 93 -4.26 4.12 -12.57
CA ALA A 93 -5.10 5.12 -13.22
C ALA A 93 -5.85 6.03 -12.23
N GLY A 94 -5.95 5.60 -10.97
CA GLY A 94 -6.59 6.32 -9.88
C GLY A 94 -5.81 7.55 -9.41
N ASN A 95 -6.49 8.44 -8.66
CA ASN A 95 -5.90 9.71 -8.23
C ASN A 95 -5.11 9.56 -6.91
N GLU A 96 -3.84 9.16 -7.00
CA GLU A 96 -2.89 9.15 -5.86
C GLU A 96 -1.98 10.40 -5.82
N ALA A 97 -2.46 11.55 -6.32
CA ALA A 97 -1.62 12.73 -6.61
C ALA A 97 -0.76 13.24 -5.43
N GLY A 98 -1.25 13.12 -4.19
CA GLY A 98 -0.55 13.59 -2.98
C GLY A 98 0.77 12.86 -2.74
N TYR A 99 0.76 11.52 -2.80
CA TYR A 99 1.93 10.67 -2.56
C TYR A 99 2.99 10.79 -3.66
N LEU A 100 2.55 10.81 -4.92
CA LEU A 100 3.46 10.80 -6.07
C LEU A 100 4.29 12.08 -6.17
N SER A 101 3.66 13.23 -5.93
CA SER A 101 4.29 14.54 -6.15
C SER A 101 5.56 14.76 -5.33
N ARG A 102 5.61 14.20 -4.11
CA ARG A 102 6.71 14.33 -3.15
C ARG A 102 7.89 13.40 -3.45
N ASN A 103 7.70 12.41 -4.32
CA ASN A 103 8.72 11.46 -4.77
C ASN A 103 9.33 11.79 -6.15
N GLN A 104 9.10 13.00 -6.67
CA GLN A 104 9.38 13.32 -8.08
C GLN A 104 8.66 12.39 -9.06
N LEU A 105 7.62 11.69 -8.61
CA LEU A 105 6.77 10.85 -9.46
C LEU A 105 5.56 11.66 -9.90
N PHE A 106 4.94 11.23 -10.99
CA PHE A 106 3.65 11.76 -11.41
C PHE A 106 2.76 10.66 -11.95
N ASN A 107 1.44 10.87 -11.84
CA ASN A 107 0.48 10.00 -12.48
C ASN A 107 0.34 10.45 -13.96
N PRO A 108 0.64 9.58 -14.95
CA PRO A 108 0.50 9.94 -16.36
C PRO A 108 -0.95 9.90 -16.85
N PHE A 109 -1.89 9.38 -16.05
CA PHE A 109 -3.30 9.26 -16.36
C PHE A 109 -4.06 10.50 -15.88
N PRO A 110 -4.74 11.24 -16.79
CA PRO A 110 -5.62 12.34 -16.41
C PRO A 110 -6.74 11.90 -15.45
N PRO A 111 -7.29 12.81 -14.61
CA PRO A 111 -8.42 12.49 -13.76
C PRO A 111 -9.63 11.90 -14.52
N GLY A 112 -10.17 10.79 -14.00
CA GLY A 112 -11.29 10.09 -14.63
C GLY A 112 -10.88 9.14 -15.77
N SER A 113 -9.59 8.91 -15.95
CA SER A 113 -9.10 7.82 -16.80
C SER A 113 -9.40 6.46 -16.18
N SER A 114 -9.46 5.43 -17.01
CA SER A 114 -9.48 4.03 -16.56
C SER A 114 -8.63 3.17 -17.48
N VAL A 115 -8.12 2.07 -16.95
CA VAL A 115 -7.34 1.09 -17.72
C VAL A 115 -7.98 -0.27 -17.52
N ARG A 116 -8.28 -0.96 -18.62
CA ARG A 116 -8.92 -2.27 -18.60
C ARG A 116 -8.02 -3.30 -19.29
N LEU A 117 -7.92 -4.48 -18.68
CA LEU A 117 -7.41 -5.68 -19.33
C LEU A 117 -8.47 -6.21 -20.31
N VAL A 118 -8.17 -6.20 -21.60
CA VAL A 118 -9.05 -6.68 -22.67
C VAL A 118 -8.84 -8.17 -22.90
N SER A 119 -7.59 -8.62 -22.97
CA SER A 119 -7.24 -10.02 -23.20
C SER A 119 -5.87 -10.36 -22.64
N GLN A 120 -5.63 -11.65 -22.39
CA GLN A 120 -4.30 -12.20 -22.10
C GLN A 120 -4.14 -13.50 -22.90
N THR A 121 -3.27 -13.49 -23.91
CA THR A 121 -3.08 -14.62 -24.82
C THR A 121 -1.61 -14.75 -25.22
N GLY A 122 -1.05 -15.97 -25.12
CA GLY A 122 0.30 -16.27 -25.62
C GLY A 122 1.39 -15.35 -25.06
N GLY A 123 1.32 -15.04 -23.77
CA GLY A 123 2.25 -14.15 -23.07
C GLY A 123 2.09 -12.66 -23.37
N THR A 124 1.06 -12.27 -24.13
CA THR A 124 0.75 -10.88 -24.43
C THR A 124 -0.52 -10.47 -23.68
N VAL A 125 -0.51 -9.29 -23.07
CA VAL A 125 -1.72 -8.64 -22.54
C VAL A 125 -2.15 -7.47 -23.42
N ASP A 126 -3.45 -7.36 -23.62
CA ASP A 126 -4.07 -6.24 -24.32
C ASP A 126 -4.71 -5.32 -23.30
N LEU A 127 -4.29 -4.07 -23.27
CA LEU A 127 -4.80 -3.04 -22.39
C LEU A 127 -5.51 -1.96 -23.20
N ASP A 128 -6.63 -1.46 -22.69
CA ASP A 128 -7.36 -0.34 -23.28
C ASP A 128 -7.52 0.76 -22.24
N ILE A 129 -7.05 1.96 -22.58
CA ILE A 129 -7.10 3.15 -21.74
C ILE A 129 -8.29 3.99 -22.20
N SER A 130 -9.22 4.26 -21.28
CA SER A 130 -10.34 5.16 -21.55
C SER A 130 -9.97 6.58 -21.08
N LEU A 131 -9.95 7.53 -22.01
CA LEU A 131 -9.60 8.93 -21.76
C LEU A 131 -10.71 9.86 -22.28
N LYS A 132 -11.02 10.92 -21.51
CA LYS A 132 -11.98 11.97 -21.94
C LYS A 132 -11.40 12.91 -23.00
N GLU A 133 -10.10 13.15 -22.92
CA GLU A 133 -9.37 14.08 -23.78
C GLU A 133 -8.19 13.35 -24.42
N SER A 134 -7.76 13.82 -25.60
CA SER A 134 -6.59 13.27 -26.26
C SER A 134 -5.33 13.56 -25.44
N PRO A 135 -4.54 12.53 -25.09
CA PRO A 135 -3.32 12.73 -24.31
C PRO A 135 -2.23 13.40 -25.16
N SER A 136 -1.32 14.12 -24.51
CA SER A 136 -0.10 14.60 -25.16
C SER A 136 0.82 13.43 -25.52
N ALA A 137 1.74 13.62 -26.47
CA ALA A 137 2.72 12.59 -26.83
C ALA A 137 3.60 12.17 -25.64
N GLU A 138 3.94 13.12 -24.76
CA GLU A 138 4.69 12.86 -23.53
C GLU A 138 3.88 12.00 -22.56
N SER A 139 2.60 12.33 -22.35
CA SER A 139 1.70 11.52 -21.52
C SER A 139 1.53 10.11 -22.10
N VAL A 140 1.44 9.97 -23.43
CA VAL A 140 1.38 8.67 -24.10
C VAL A 140 2.59 7.79 -23.80
N ALA A 141 3.80 8.34 -23.94
CA ALA A 141 5.04 7.60 -23.64
C ALA A 141 5.11 7.21 -22.15
N ALA A 142 4.70 8.12 -21.26
CA ALA A 142 4.69 7.88 -19.82
C ALA A 142 3.65 6.81 -19.41
N MET A 143 2.46 6.83 -20.00
CA MET A 143 1.44 5.78 -19.80
C MET A 143 1.96 4.43 -20.32
N ALA A 144 2.57 4.39 -21.50
CA ALA A 144 3.11 3.16 -22.06
C ALA A 144 4.21 2.54 -21.17
N ALA A 145 5.15 3.37 -20.70
CA ALA A 145 6.19 2.95 -19.77
C ALA A 145 5.60 2.38 -18.46
N SER A 146 4.68 3.12 -17.83
CA SER A 146 4.04 2.73 -16.58
C SER A 146 3.28 1.40 -16.70
N LEU A 147 2.44 1.26 -17.74
CA LEU A 147 1.65 0.06 -17.98
C LEU A 147 2.50 -1.15 -18.34
N THR A 148 3.55 -0.94 -19.15
CA THR A 148 4.42 -2.03 -19.59
C THR A 148 5.12 -2.65 -18.39
N GLU A 149 5.86 -1.85 -17.62
CA GLU A 149 6.64 -2.36 -16.48
C GLU A 149 5.74 -2.95 -15.40
N THR A 150 4.55 -2.38 -15.21
CA THR A 150 3.59 -2.90 -14.26
C THR A 150 3.03 -4.24 -14.71
N ALA A 151 2.67 -4.44 -15.98
CA ALA A 151 2.09 -5.70 -16.41
C ALA A 151 3.14 -6.83 -16.55
N THR A 152 4.34 -6.51 -17.04
CA THR A 152 5.41 -7.51 -17.26
C THR A 152 6.06 -8.01 -15.97
N GLN A 153 5.67 -7.49 -14.79
CA GLN A 153 6.09 -8.06 -13.51
C GLN A 153 5.41 -9.41 -13.18
N PHE A 154 4.30 -9.72 -13.87
CA PHE A 154 3.51 -10.91 -13.62
C PHE A 154 4.04 -12.07 -14.46
N GLU A 155 4.12 -13.25 -13.85
CA GLU A 155 4.62 -14.45 -14.50
C GLU A 155 3.80 -14.77 -15.76
N GLY A 156 4.51 -15.11 -16.84
CA GLY A 156 3.90 -15.43 -18.12
C GLY A 156 3.42 -14.22 -18.92
N ILE A 157 3.66 -12.97 -18.50
CA ILE A 157 3.42 -11.78 -19.33
C ILE A 157 4.75 -11.23 -19.85
N GLU A 158 4.95 -11.34 -21.15
CA GLU A 158 6.16 -10.91 -21.85
C GLU A 158 5.97 -9.58 -22.58
N ARG A 159 4.75 -9.32 -23.07
CA ARG A 159 4.43 -8.16 -23.90
C ARG A 159 3.10 -7.51 -23.53
N VAL A 160 3.02 -6.21 -23.81
CA VAL A 160 1.86 -5.37 -23.53
C VAL A 160 1.49 -4.60 -24.79
N ARG A 161 0.28 -4.83 -25.30
CA ARG A 161 -0.32 -4.00 -26.36
C ARG A 161 -1.28 -3.02 -25.73
N ILE A 162 -1.22 -1.76 -26.16
CA ILE A 162 -1.96 -0.67 -25.55
C ILE A 162 -2.81 0.00 -26.62
N ALA A 163 -4.10 0.14 -26.32
CA ALA A 163 -5.03 0.97 -27.04
C ALA A 163 -5.46 2.16 -26.17
N VAL A 164 -5.81 3.27 -26.82
CA VAL A 164 -6.45 4.44 -26.20
C VAL A 164 -7.79 4.63 -26.89
N ASN A 165 -8.87 4.53 -26.12
CA ASN A 165 -10.25 4.56 -26.62
C ASN A 165 -10.47 3.60 -27.80
N GLY A 166 -9.91 2.37 -27.69
CA GLY A 166 -9.99 1.34 -28.72
C GLY A 166 -9.05 1.50 -29.93
N ALA A 167 -8.29 2.61 -30.04
CA ALA A 167 -7.32 2.81 -31.10
C ALA A 167 -5.89 2.44 -30.64
N SER A 168 -5.14 1.73 -31.49
CA SER A 168 -3.75 1.34 -31.17
C SER A 168 -2.87 2.56 -30.87
N LEU A 169 -2.01 2.45 -29.87
CA LEU A 169 -1.10 3.52 -29.48
C LEU A 169 -0.12 3.87 -30.61
N PRO A 170 0.05 5.16 -30.97
CA PRO A 170 1.02 5.57 -31.98
C PRO A 170 2.45 5.14 -31.61
N GLY A 171 3.18 4.56 -32.56
CA GLY A 171 4.58 4.14 -32.37
C GLY A 171 4.76 2.85 -31.56
N MET A 172 3.67 2.13 -31.25
CA MET A 172 3.76 0.81 -30.62
C MET A 172 4.43 -0.21 -31.55
N PRO A 173 5.40 -1.01 -31.06
CA PRO A 173 5.96 -2.12 -31.83
C PRO A 173 4.88 -3.13 -32.26
N GLU A 174 5.08 -3.84 -33.37
CA GLU A 174 4.11 -4.81 -33.91
C GLU A 174 3.69 -5.88 -32.88
N GLY A 175 4.60 -6.30 -32.01
CA GLY A 175 4.34 -7.27 -30.93
C GLY A 175 3.89 -6.66 -29.60
N GLY A 176 3.79 -5.33 -29.49
CA GLY A 176 3.63 -4.63 -28.22
C GLY A 176 4.96 -4.29 -27.52
N PHE A 177 4.86 -3.60 -26.40
CA PHE A 177 6.00 -3.22 -25.57
C PHE A 177 6.44 -4.40 -24.69
N ALA A 178 7.75 -4.54 -24.48
CA ALA A 178 8.33 -5.51 -23.56
C ALA A 178 8.96 -4.80 -22.35
N HIS A 179 9.21 -5.57 -21.29
CA HIS A 179 10.01 -5.15 -20.14
C HIS A 179 11.36 -4.60 -20.61
N ASP A 180 11.76 -3.45 -20.04
CA ASP A 180 13.07 -2.85 -20.27
C ASP A 180 13.69 -2.47 -18.92
N ALA A 181 14.69 -3.24 -18.48
CA ALA A 181 15.41 -2.97 -17.24
C ALA A 181 16.08 -1.59 -17.23
N GLY A 182 16.44 -1.04 -18.40
CA GLY A 182 16.99 0.30 -18.54
C GLY A 182 15.95 1.41 -18.32
N ARG A 183 14.66 1.08 -18.30
CA ARG A 183 13.54 2.00 -18.06
C ARG A 183 13.28 2.25 -16.58
N VAL A 184 13.59 1.26 -15.75
CA VAL A 184 13.29 1.26 -14.32
C VAL A 184 14.46 1.84 -13.55
N GLU A 185 14.27 3.02 -12.97
CA GLU A 185 15.25 3.60 -12.06
C GLU A 185 15.23 2.88 -10.72
N SER A 186 16.42 2.65 -10.18
CA SER A 186 16.56 2.05 -8.86
C SER A 186 15.99 2.98 -7.80
N PRO A 187 15.15 2.49 -6.88
CA PRO A 187 14.68 3.33 -5.79
C PRO A 187 15.88 3.82 -4.97
N GLY A 188 15.93 5.12 -4.70
CA GLY A 188 16.99 5.75 -3.90
C GLY A 188 16.96 5.34 -2.42
N LEU A 189 17.53 6.17 -1.56
CA LEU A 189 17.43 5.97 -0.11
C LEU A 189 15.96 6.09 0.34
N PRO A 190 15.51 5.32 1.35
CA PRO A 190 14.16 5.46 1.89
C PRO A 190 13.94 6.87 2.43
N THR A 191 12.78 7.44 2.16
CA THR A 191 12.46 8.83 2.53
C THR A 191 11.09 8.95 3.17
N LEU A 192 10.97 9.88 4.11
CA LEU A 192 9.67 10.30 4.62
C LEU A 192 8.97 11.14 3.56
N LEU A 193 7.73 10.78 3.23
CA LEU A 193 6.93 11.43 2.19
C LEU A 193 6.05 12.51 2.76
N LEU A 194 5.27 12.18 3.77
CA LEU A 194 4.24 13.06 4.28
C LEU A 194 4.00 12.82 5.76
N VAL A 195 3.46 13.86 6.39
CA VAL A 195 2.92 13.82 7.74
C VAL A 195 1.52 14.38 7.66
N VAL A 196 0.53 13.54 7.91
CA VAL A 196 -0.90 13.87 7.83
C VAL A 196 -1.59 13.47 9.13
N GLY A 197 -2.66 14.16 9.49
CA GLY A 197 -3.49 13.71 10.59
C GLY A 197 -4.70 12.95 10.04
N ALA A 198 -5.09 11.91 10.76
CA ALA A 198 -6.28 11.13 10.52
C ALA A 198 -7.37 11.57 11.51
N TRP A 199 -8.53 11.95 10.99
CA TRP A 199 -9.70 12.36 11.78
C TRP A 199 -10.85 11.39 11.54
N GLU A 200 -11.54 11.02 12.61
CA GLU A 200 -12.91 10.52 12.46
C GLU A 200 -13.76 11.58 11.76
N LYS A 201 -14.70 11.12 10.92
CA LYS A 201 -15.57 12.01 10.15
C LYS A 201 -16.36 12.91 11.09
N GLY A 202 -16.17 14.23 10.95
CA GLY A 202 -16.83 15.23 11.79
C GLY A 202 -16.18 15.48 13.15
N ALA A 203 -15.13 14.73 13.52
CA ALA A 203 -14.37 14.99 14.74
C ALA A 203 -13.57 16.29 14.63
N GLN A 204 -13.44 16.98 15.78
CA GLN A 204 -12.71 18.22 15.90
C GLN A 204 -11.19 17.99 15.94
N ASP A 205 -10.76 16.95 16.64
CA ASP A 205 -9.36 16.62 16.91
C ASP A 205 -8.97 15.32 16.19
N PRO A 206 -7.70 15.15 15.78
CA PRO A 206 -7.26 13.95 15.09
C PRO A 206 -7.21 12.76 16.06
N GLU A 207 -7.52 11.58 15.54
CA GLU A 207 -7.27 10.32 16.24
C GLU A 207 -5.77 9.99 16.17
N GLU A 208 -5.18 10.13 14.98
CA GLU A 208 -3.80 9.75 14.70
C GLU A 208 -3.05 10.84 13.90
N ILE A 209 -1.73 10.81 13.98
CA ILE A 209 -0.84 11.41 12.98
C ILE A 209 -0.07 10.28 12.30
N LEU A 210 -0.11 10.26 10.97
CA LEU A 210 0.58 9.30 10.11
C LEU A 210 1.79 9.97 9.48
N ALA A 211 2.97 9.38 9.65
CA ALA A 211 4.20 9.78 8.99
C ALA A 211 4.64 8.68 8.03
N ASP A 212 4.24 8.81 6.77
CA ASP A 212 4.39 7.78 5.73
C ASP A 212 5.73 7.86 4.99
N PHE A 213 6.37 6.71 4.85
CA PHE A 213 7.56 6.48 4.04
C PHE A 213 7.19 5.95 2.66
N ASP A 214 8.10 6.10 1.71
CA ASP A 214 7.91 5.65 0.33
C ASP A 214 7.93 4.13 0.14
N ARG A 215 8.33 3.39 1.17
CA ARG A 215 8.44 1.94 1.20
C ARG A 215 8.47 1.40 2.63
N PRO A 216 8.36 0.08 2.82
CA PRO A 216 8.55 -0.55 4.12
C PRO A 216 9.95 -0.29 4.68
N VAL A 217 10.01 0.16 5.93
CA VAL A 217 11.24 0.52 6.64
C VAL A 217 11.24 0.06 8.08
N LYS A 218 12.41 -0.32 8.58
CA LYS A 218 12.68 -0.39 10.00
C LYS A 218 13.04 1.00 10.51
N ILE A 219 12.29 1.48 11.50
CA ILE A 219 12.58 2.75 12.17
C ILE A 219 13.71 2.54 13.19
N GLU A 220 14.83 3.25 13.04
CA GLU A 220 15.89 3.30 14.05
C GLU A 220 15.67 4.44 15.03
N SER A 221 15.24 5.60 14.53
CA SER A 221 14.80 6.73 15.34
C SER A 221 13.81 7.59 14.59
N PHE A 222 12.81 8.12 15.30
CA PHE A 222 11.86 9.08 14.77
C PHE A 222 11.46 10.09 15.84
N SER A 223 11.37 11.37 15.46
CA SER A 223 10.89 12.45 16.31
C SER A 223 10.00 13.40 15.51
N LEU A 224 8.88 13.81 16.10
CA LEU A 224 7.98 14.81 15.53
C LEU A 224 7.87 15.99 16.49
N MET A 225 8.04 17.20 16.00
CA MET A 225 8.03 18.44 16.77
C MET A 225 7.10 19.46 16.16
N ASP A 226 6.54 20.33 16.98
CA ASP A 226 5.83 21.52 16.51
C ASP A 226 6.79 22.64 16.08
N ALA A 227 6.23 23.76 15.62
CA ALA A 227 6.99 24.93 15.17
C ALA A 227 7.84 25.60 16.27
N SER A 228 7.55 25.34 17.55
CA SER A 228 8.36 25.82 18.69
C SER A 228 9.52 24.88 19.04
N GLY A 229 9.62 23.73 18.37
CA GLY A 229 10.60 22.69 18.65
C GLY A 229 10.17 21.75 19.78
N GLN A 230 8.94 21.87 20.29
CA GLN A 230 8.43 20.96 21.30
C GLN A 230 8.03 19.64 20.66
N LYS A 231 8.51 18.52 21.23
CA LYS A 231 8.14 17.18 20.76
C LYS A 231 6.65 16.93 20.94
N ILE A 232 6.00 16.41 19.89
CA ILE A 232 4.64 15.87 19.96
C ILE A 232 4.68 14.60 20.81
N ARG A 233 4.07 14.67 22.00
CA ARG A 233 3.98 13.54 22.93
C ARG A 233 2.81 12.64 22.57
N GLY A 234 2.94 11.37 22.91
CA GLY A 234 1.98 10.33 22.56
C GLY A 234 2.66 8.99 22.42
N ASP A 235 1.86 8.00 22.04
CA ASP A 235 2.34 6.66 21.71
C ASP A 235 2.73 6.59 20.23
N TYR A 236 3.85 5.93 19.94
CA TYR A 236 4.40 5.80 18.59
C TYR A 236 4.42 4.32 18.21
N PHE A 237 3.77 3.99 17.10
CA PHE A 237 3.68 2.66 16.54
C PHE A 237 4.19 2.64 15.11
N THR A 238 4.45 1.44 14.61
CA THR A 238 4.73 1.21 13.19
C THR A 238 3.50 0.59 12.55
N SER A 239 3.13 1.03 11.34
CA SER A 239 1.98 0.47 10.63
C SER A 239 2.19 -1.02 10.29
N ALA A 240 1.10 -1.74 10.00
CA ALA A 240 1.15 -3.18 9.71
C ALA A 240 2.05 -3.56 8.52
N PHE A 241 2.34 -2.59 7.64
CA PHE A 241 3.21 -2.77 6.47
C PHE A 241 4.57 -2.07 6.62
N ASP A 242 4.93 -1.62 7.82
CA ASP A 242 6.16 -0.89 8.10
C ASP A 242 6.38 0.36 7.22
N MET A 243 5.30 0.92 6.67
CA MET A 243 5.36 2.07 5.78
C MET A 243 5.08 3.39 6.49
N ALA A 244 4.66 3.37 7.76
CA ALA A 244 4.33 4.58 8.49
C ALA A 244 4.72 4.49 9.95
N VAL A 245 5.06 5.64 10.53
CA VAL A 245 4.99 5.84 11.98
C VAL A 245 3.62 6.40 12.29
N ILE A 246 2.87 5.70 13.14
CA ILE A 246 1.55 6.09 13.63
C ILE A 246 1.73 6.71 15.01
N ILE A 247 1.13 7.87 15.25
CA ILE A 247 1.26 8.62 16.50
C ILE A 247 -0.13 8.87 17.05
N HIS A 248 -0.40 8.40 18.26
CA HIS A 248 -1.60 8.77 19.02
C HIS A 248 -1.22 9.92 19.98
N PRO A 249 -1.60 11.18 19.68
CA PRO A 249 -1.15 12.31 20.47
C PRO A 249 -1.72 12.26 21.89
N GLU A 250 -0.90 12.58 22.90
CA GLU A 250 -1.36 12.69 24.30
C GLU A 250 -2.35 13.86 24.48
N ASN A 251 -2.22 14.91 23.66
CA ASN A 251 -3.14 16.04 23.62
C ASN A 251 -3.61 16.33 22.19
N PRO A 252 -4.59 15.58 21.66
CA PRO A 252 -5.11 15.77 20.31
C PRO A 252 -5.68 17.18 20.08
N SER A 253 -6.21 17.81 21.13
CA SER A 253 -6.76 19.17 21.08
C SER A 253 -5.70 20.26 20.83
N ALA A 254 -4.41 19.94 20.90
CA ALA A 254 -3.34 20.85 20.50
C ALA A 254 -3.00 20.73 19.00
N ILE A 255 -3.47 19.67 18.33
CA ILE A 255 -3.15 19.37 16.94
C ILE A 255 -4.19 19.99 16.02
N ARG A 256 -3.73 20.72 15.00
CA ARG A 256 -4.59 21.50 14.10
C ARG A 256 -4.15 21.33 12.65
N LYS A 257 -5.12 21.17 11.75
CA LYS A 257 -4.88 21.25 10.30
C LYS A 257 -4.12 22.54 9.97
N GLY A 258 -3.12 22.43 9.11
CA GLY A 258 -2.29 23.54 8.64
C GLY A 258 -1.11 23.87 9.56
N MET A 259 -1.00 23.24 10.73
CA MET A 259 0.18 23.43 11.57
C MET A 259 1.42 22.88 10.88
N THR A 260 2.56 23.56 11.05
CA THR A 260 3.85 23.04 10.59
C THR A 260 4.43 22.10 11.64
N LEU A 261 4.80 20.91 11.21
CA LEU A 261 5.47 19.92 12.01
C LEU A 261 6.85 19.63 11.43
N ARG A 262 7.85 19.51 12.30
CA ARG A 262 9.19 19.08 11.92
C ARG A 262 9.35 17.62 12.27
N ALA A 263 9.65 16.78 11.28
CA ALA A 263 10.01 15.40 11.49
C ALA A 263 11.52 15.21 11.32
N GLU A 264 12.09 14.36 12.16
CA GLU A 264 13.48 13.89 12.07
C GLU A 264 13.47 12.37 12.12
N TRP A 265 14.15 11.72 11.18
CA TRP A 265 14.09 10.28 11.02
C TRP A 265 15.44 9.66 10.69
N ARG A 266 15.63 8.43 11.14
CA ARG A 266 16.64 7.49 10.67
C ARG A 266 15.98 6.12 10.49
N VAL A 267 16.07 5.58 9.29
CA VAL A 267 15.38 4.36 8.90
C VAL A 267 16.26 3.48 8.01
N VAL A 268 15.97 2.19 7.98
CA VAL A 268 16.63 1.21 7.11
C VAL A 268 15.57 0.40 6.39
N ASP A 269 15.63 0.34 5.07
CA ASP A 269 14.69 -0.52 4.32
C ASP A 269 15.12 -1.99 4.31
N ARG A 270 14.29 -2.84 3.71
CA ARG A 270 14.52 -4.30 3.70
C ARG A 270 15.64 -4.75 2.77
N LEU A 271 16.20 -3.84 1.97
CA LEU A 271 17.45 -4.07 1.21
C LEU A 271 18.69 -3.52 1.93
N GLY A 272 18.53 -2.97 3.13
CA GLY A 272 19.64 -2.43 3.93
C GLY A 272 20.05 -1.00 3.57
N ARG A 273 19.29 -0.31 2.71
CA ARG A 273 19.54 1.10 2.38
C ARG A 273 19.13 1.97 3.55
N LYS A 274 20.00 2.91 3.94
CA LYS A 274 19.78 3.78 5.11
C LYS A 274 19.33 5.16 4.67
N GLY A 275 18.19 5.60 5.20
CA GLY A 275 17.67 6.96 5.03
C GLY A 275 17.77 7.73 6.34
N GLU A 276 18.30 8.94 6.30
CA GLU A 276 18.33 9.87 7.43
C GLU A 276 17.98 11.26 6.93
N GLY A 277 17.19 11.99 7.69
CA GLY A 277 16.76 13.32 7.28
C GLY A 277 15.96 14.06 8.33
N ALA A 278 15.73 15.33 8.00
CA ALA A 278 14.85 16.23 8.73
C ALA A 278 14.02 17.02 7.70
N GLY A 279 12.76 17.28 8.01
CA GLY A 279 11.85 17.97 7.09
C GLY A 279 10.71 18.67 7.82
N ASN A 280 10.23 19.76 7.21
CA ASN A 280 9.02 20.46 7.67
C ASN A 280 7.83 20.04 6.81
N PHE A 281 6.73 19.72 7.46
CA PHE A 281 5.51 19.22 6.84
C PHE A 281 4.33 20.04 7.34
N THR A 282 3.47 20.48 6.42
CA THR A 282 2.18 21.07 6.78
C THR A 282 1.20 19.93 7.05
N LEU A 283 0.63 19.89 8.25
CA LEU A 283 -0.32 18.84 8.62
C LEU A 283 -1.63 19.00 7.85
N GLU A 284 -1.88 18.08 6.93
CA GLU A 284 -3.14 18.01 6.19
C GLU A 284 -4.17 17.15 6.94
N ARG A 285 -5.46 17.43 6.77
CA ARG A 285 -6.57 16.66 7.35
C ARG A 285 -6.98 15.58 6.36
N HIS A 286 -6.89 14.32 6.78
CA HIS A 286 -7.48 13.18 6.10
C HIS A 286 -8.59 12.63 6.99
N ASP A 287 -9.81 12.56 6.47
CA ASP A 287 -10.91 11.88 7.16
C ASP A 287 -10.82 10.37 6.85
N HIS A 288 -11.06 9.51 7.85
CA HIS A 288 -11.20 8.07 7.58
C HIS A 288 -12.28 7.86 6.52
N ALA A 289 -11.96 7.06 5.50
CA ALA A 289 -12.96 6.60 4.56
C ALA A 289 -14.01 5.78 5.32
N GLU A 290 -15.30 5.99 5.03
CA GLU A 290 -16.37 5.23 5.67
C GLU A 290 -16.20 3.73 5.38
N GLY A 291 -15.96 2.94 6.44
CA GLY A 291 -16.01 1.48 6.40
C GLY A 291 -14.77 0.82 5.77
N PHE A 292 -13.84 0.42 6.63
CA PHE A 292 -12.97 -0.73 6.40
C PHE A 292 -13.07 -1.70 7.58
#